data_AF-A0A2H0G3C2-F1
#
_entry.id   AF-A0A2H0G3C2-F1
#
_cell.length_a   1.000
_cell.length_b   1.000
_cell.length_c   1.000
_cell.angle_alpha   90.00
_cell.angle_beta   90.00
_cell.angle_gamma   90.00
#
_symmetry.space_group_name_H-M   'P 1'
#
loop_
_entity.id
_entity.type
_entity.pdbx_description
1 polymer ?
#
loop_
_entity_poly.entity_id
_entity_poly.type
_entity_poly.pdbx_seq_one_letter_code
_entity_poly.pdbx_strand_id
1 'polypeptide(L)' 'MSYKYRVMPFIGKIKSNQSAVEVSNQLEALINEGAREGWEFHQVNNVNIEVQPGCLAGLFGAKAEYIRFDMLVFKQPT' A
#
# COMPACT_ATOMS: atom_id res chain seq x y z
N MET A 1 4.17 17.87 -20.07
CA MET A 1 5.01 17.22 -19.04
C MET A 1 4.51 15.79 -18.90
N SER A 2 5.39 14.80 -19.05
CA SER A 2 5.08 13.39 -18.77
C SER A 2 5.65 12.99 -17.41
N TYR A 3 5.03 11.98 -16.79
CA TYR A 3 5.39 11.51 -15.45
C TYR A 3 5.60 10.00 -15.46
N LYS A 4 6.59 9.55 -14.69
CA LYS A 4 6.71 8.18 -14.23
C LYS A 4 6.03 8.07 -12.87
N TYR A 5 5.36 6.95 -12.59
CA TYR A 5 4.71 6.69 -11.31
C TYR A 5 5.32 5.48 -10.62
N ARG A 6 5.30 5.51 -9.29
CA ARG A 6 5.62 4.38 -8.41
C ARG A 6 4.53 4.24 -7.37
N VAL A 7 4.10 3.01 -7.12
CA VAL A 7 3.05 2.70 -6.14
C VAL A 7 3.61 1.71 -5.13
N MET A 8 3.44 2.00 -3.84
CA MET A 8 3.95 1.17 -2.75
C MET A 8 2.84 0.89 -1.73
N PRO A 9 2.64 -0.37 -1.31
CA PRO A 9 1.68 -0.69 -0.26
C PRO A 9 2.18 -0.18 1.09
N PHE A 10 1.25 0.27 1.92
CA PHE A 10 1.48 0.65 3.30
C PHE A 10 0.57 -0.14 4.23
N ILE A 11 1.18 -0.72 5.25
CA ILE A 11 0.51 -1.43 6.33
C ILE A 11 1.11 -0.91 7.63
N GLY A 12 0.37 -0.05 8.32
CA GLY A 12 0.75 0.40 9.66
C GLY A 12 0.78 -0.79 10.62
N LYS A 13 1.87 -0.95 11.37
CA LYS A 13 2.02 -2.03 12.35
C LYS A 13 2.18 -1.43 13.74
N ILE A 14 1.25 -1.75 14.64
CA ILE A 14 1.31 -1.35 16.04
C ILE A 14 1.28 -2.55 16.96
N LYS A 15 1.91 -2.43 18.13
CA LYS A 15 1.73 -3.31 19.28
C LYS A 15 0.61 -2.76 20.18
N SER A 16 0.12 -3.59 21.10
CA SER A 16 -1.04 -3.26 21.95
C SER A 16 -0.93 -1.97 22.77
N ASN A 17 0.29 -1.48 23.04
CA ASN A 17 0.55 -0.24 23.78
C ASN A 17 0.91 0.98 22.89
N GLN A 18 0.81 0.85 21.57
CA GLN A 18 1.12 1.92 20.61
C GLN A 18 -0.16 2.53 20.05
N SER A 19 -0.04 3.72 19.46
CA SER A 19 -1.16 4.50 18.94
C SER A 19 -0.96 4.88 17.48
N ALA A 20 -1.91 5.64 16.93
CA ALA A 20 -1.83 6.21 15.59
C ALA A 20 -0.54 7.01 15.34
N VAL A 21 0.10 7.57 16.38
CA VAL A 21 1.38 8.28 16.25
C VAL A 21 2.47 7.39 15.66
N GLU A 22 2.52 6.12 16.07
CA GLU A 22 3.50 5.17 15.55
C GLU A 22 3.26 4.89 14.06
N VAL A 23 1.99 4.73 13.67
CA VAL A 23 1.61 4.54 12.26
C VAL A 23 1.97 5.78 11.43
N SER A 24 1.73 6.98 11.96
CA SER A 24 2.12 8.23 11.30
C SER A 24 3.63 8.28 11.05
N ASN A 25 4.45 7.89 12.04
CA ASN A 25 5.91 7.85 11.88
C ASN A 25 6.34 6.83 10.81
N GLN A 26 5.69 5.66 10.76
CA GLN A 26 5.96 4.66 9.73
C GLN A 26 5.59 5.15 8.33
N LEU A 27 4.46 5.85 8.20
CA LEU A 27 4.02 6.45 6.95
C LEU A 27 4.99 7.55 6.48
N GLU A 28 5.37 8.43 7.41
CA GLU A 28 6.35 9.50 7.17
C GLU A 28 7.69 8.92 6.71
N ALA A 29 8.18 7.86 7.36
CA ALA A 29 9.42 7.20 6.96
C ALA A 29 9.38 6.67 5.52
N LEU A 30 8.25 6.09 5.09
CA LEU A 30 8.06 5.61 3.72
C LEU A 30 7.98 6.75 2.70
N ILE A 31 7.29 7.85 3.04
CA ILE A 31 7.23 9.06 2.21
C ILE A 31 8.63 9.65 2.03
N ASN A 32 9.37 9.77 3.13
CA ASN A 32 10.72 10.31 3.14
C ASN A 32 11.72 9.43 2.38
N GLU A 33 11.56 8.10 2.41
CA GLU A 33 12.36 7.19 1.57
C GLU A 33 12.11 7.44 0.08
N GLY A 34 10.85 7.50 -0.34
CA GLY A 34 10.51 7.84 -1.73
C GLY A 34 11.07 9.20 -2.15
N ALA A 35 11.00 10.21 -1.26
CA ALA A 35 11.56 11.54 -1.51
C ALA A 35 13.09 11.51 -1.66
N ARG A 36 13.82 10.75 -0.83
CA ARG A 36 15.28 10.56 -0.96
C ARG A 36 15.66 9.93 -2.30
N GLU A 37 14.82 9.05 -2.83
CA GLU A 37 14.99 8.43 -4.14
C GLU A 37 14.61 9.35 -5.32
N GLY A 38 14.19 10.59 -5.04
CA GLY A 38 13.85 11.59 -6.07
C GLY A 38 12.39 11.56 -6.53
N TRP A 39 11.52 10.85 -5.81
CA TRP A 39 10.09 10.81 -6.10
C TRP A 39 9.30 11.86 -5.32
N GLU A 40 8.34 12.51 -5.98
CA GLU A 40 7.38 13.41 -5.33
C GLU A 40 6.18 12.60 -4.82
N PHE A 41 5.85 12.73 -3.54
CA PHE A 41 4.63 12.15 -3.00
C PHE A 41 3.40 12.80 -3.65
N HIS A 42 2.47 11.97 -4.15
CA HIS A 42 1.28 12.45 -4.84
C HIS A 42 0.01 12.28 -4.00
N GLN A 43 -0.27 11.06 -3.51
CA GLN A 43 -1.48 10.76 -2.73
C GLN A 43 -1.42 9.36 -2.09
N VAL A 44 -2.35 9.09 -1.17
CA VAL A 44 -2.68 7.74 -0.69
C VAL A 44 -3.98 7.28 -1.34
N ASN A 45 -3.98 6.07 -1.91
CA ASN A 45 -5.15 5.44 -2.50
C ASN A 45 -5.53 4.18 -1.71
N ASN A 46 -6.82 3.87 -1.67
CA ASN A 46 -7.31 2.58 -1.19
C ASN A 46 -7.52 1.66 -2.39
N VAL A 47 -6.88 0.48 -2.39
CA VAL A 47 -7.03 -0.52 -3.45
C VAL A 47 -7.66 -1.79 -2.87
N ASN A 48 -8.73 -2.25 -3.51
CA ASN A 48 -9.32 -3.56 -3.23
C ASN A 48 -8.58 -4.63 -4.04
N ILE A 49 -8.07 -5.65 -3.37
CA ILE A 49 -7.44 -6.81 -3.97
C ILE A 49 -8.38 -7.99 -3.82
N GLU A 50 -8.71 -8.63 -4.95
CA GLU A 50 -9.47 -9.87 -4.98
C GLU A 50 -8.51 -11.07 -5.04
N VAL A 51 -8.48 -11.86 -3.98
CA VAL A 51 -7.68 -13.07 -3.85
C VAL A 51 -8.52 -14.24 -4.33
N GLN A 52 -8.19 -14.76 -5.51
CA GLN A 52 -8.86 -15.94 -6.06
C GLN A 52 -8.40 -17.20 -5.33
N PRO A 53 -9.31 -18.13 -5.00
CA PRO A 53 -8.93 -19.42 -4.44
C PRO A 53 -8.16 -20.24 -5.49
N GLY A 54 -7.21 -21.05 -5.02
CA GLY A 54 -6.56 -22.05 -5.85
C GLY A 54 -7.55 -23.12 -6.35
N CYS A 55 -7.20 -23.83 -7.42
CA CYS A 55 -8.10 -24.78 -8.12
C CYS A 55 -8.78 -25.81 -7.19
N LEU A 56 -8.02 -26.44 -6.29
CA LEU A 56 -8.55 -27.42 -5.34
C LEU A 56 -9.54 -26.77 -4.36
N ALA A 57 -9.17 -25.61 -3.78
CA ALA A 57 -10.05 -24.89 -2.86
C ALA A 57 -11.34 -24.43 -3.56
N GLY A 58 -11.25 -23.99 -4.81
CA GLY A 58 -12.40 -23.62 -5.63
C GLY A 58 -13.35 -24.79 -5.91
N LEU A 59 -12.82 -25.99 -6.18
CA LEU A 59 -13.63 -27.21 -6.36
C LEU A 59 -14.41 -27.59 -5.09
N PHE A 60 -13.84 -27.30 -3.91
CA PHE A 60 -14.50 -27.45 -2.62
C PHE A 60 -15.34 -26.23 -2.20
N GLY A 61 -15.63 -25.31 -3.12
CA GLY A 61 -16.57 -24.21 -2.92
C GLY A 61 -16.00 -22.98 -2.21
N ALA A 62 -14.66 -22.86 -2.08
CA ALA A 62 -14.04 -21.63 -1.59
C ALA A 62 -14.37 -20.45 -2.54
N LYS A 63 -14.56 -19.27 -1.96
CA LYS A 63 -14.88 -18.03 -2.69
C LYS A 63 -13.70 -17.05 -2.64
N ALA A 64 -13.75 -16.06 -3.52
CA ALA A 64 -12.77 -14.98 -3.50
C ALA A 64 -12.82 -14.22 -2.16
N GLU A 65 -11.64 -13.87 -1.67
CA GLU A 65 -11.46 -12.99 -0.51
C GLU A 65 -11.05 -11.60 -0.96
N TYR A 66 -11.50 -10.56 -0.24
CA TYR A 66 -11.17 -9.17 -0.57
C TYR A 66 -10.32 -8.55 0.53
N ILE A 67 -9.13 -8.08 0.17
CA ILE A 67 -8.20 -7.40 1.07
C ILE A 67 -8.06 -5.95 0.62
N ARG A 68 -8.03 -5.01 1.57
CA ARG A 68 -7.79 -3.59 1.30
C ARG A 68 -6.40 -3.18 1.76
N PHE A 69 -5.69 -2.46 0.91
CA PHE A 69 -4.44 -1.82 1.27
C PHE A 69 -4.48 -0.33 0.94
N ASP A 70 -3.87 0.44 1.83
CA ASP A 70 -3.42 1.79 1.51
C ASP A 70 -2.20 1.69 0.60
N MET A 71 -2.20 2.46 -0.47
CA MET A 71 -1.16 2.49 -1.49
C MET A 71 -0.67 3.93 -1.62
N LEU A 72 0.61 4.18 -1.34
CA LEU A 72 1.21 5.47 -1.59
C LEU A 72 1.56 5.56 -3.08
N VAL A 73 1.08 6.62 -3.71
CA VAL A 73 1.40 6.96 -5.09
C VAL A 73 2.43 8.07 -5.09
N PHE A 74 3.51 7.83 -5.81
CA PHE A 74 4.54 8.81 -6.08
C PHE A 74 4.64 9.07 -7.58
N LYS A 75 5.12 10.26 -7.94
CA LYS A 75 5.37 10.67 -9.33
C LYS A 75 6.74 11.32 -9.46
N GLN A 76 7.30 11.25 -10.66
CA GLN A 76 8.52 11.97 -11.02
C GLN A 76 8.39 12.45 -12.48
N PRO A 77 8.78 13.70 -12.81
CA PRO A 77 8.86 14.13 -14.20
C PRO A 77 9.81 13.22 -14.99
N THR A 78 9.43 12.90 -16.23
CA THR A 78 10.31 12.19 -17.19
C THR A 78 11.03 13.18 -18.08
#